data_AF-A0A238XMF8-F1
#
_entry.id   AF-A0A238XMF8-F1
#
_cell.length_a   1.000
_cell.length_b   1.000
_cell.length_c   1.000
_cell.angle_alpha   90.00
_cell.angle_beta   90.00
_cell.angle_gamma   90.00
#
_symmetry.space_group_name_H-M   'P 1'
#
loop_
_entity.id
_entity.type
_entity.pdbx_description
1 polymer ?
#
loop_
_entity_poly.entity_id
_entity_poly.type
_entity_poly.pdbx_seq_one_letter_code
_entity_poly.pdbx_strand_id
1 'polypeptide(L)'
;MVWCVDEQRSRGQGVGMGMDLAYFTVPGDADATEAGARPGGPLGWPYVTGQRRVGLFRREPMMAELGPACPGFTARGYEPTVLLATLEQLLTGRPFDEVTADPRWGADPSPDADEDKSRGVVSLTDSLRDALAAVSDAQLAEVAGRWSRTEELQQDGWKDVSVEDHAEFLRRLRDLARQATTAGHHLHHLYCYYEL
;
A
#
# COMPACT_ATOMS: atom_id res chain seq x y z
N MET A 1 -34.62 1.92 7.65
CA MET A 1 -33.52 2.18 8.60
C MET A 1 -32.30 2.45 7.74
N VAL A 2 -32.06 3.74 7.51
CA VAL A 2 -31.05 4.26 6.59
C VAL A 2 -29.71 4.18 7.31
N TRP A 3 -28.79 3.34 6.85
CA TRP A 3 -27.39 3.46 7.24
C TRP A 3 -26.78 4.54 6.35
N CYS A 4 -26.43 5.65 6.99
CA CYS A 4 -25.77 6.79 6.38
C CYS A 4 -24.48 6.35 5.69
N VAL A 5 -24.43 6.66 4.40
CA VAL A 5 -23.23 7.07 3.70
C VAL A 5 -22.68 8.31 4.44
N ASP A 6 -21.83 8.08 5.44
CA ASP A 6 -21.05 9.16 6.07
C ASP A 6 -19.69 8.64 6.55
N GLU A 7 -18.96 8.01 5.62
CA GLU A 7 -17.51 7.81 5.74
C GLU A 7 -16.82 8.37 4.48
N GLN A 8 -17.35 9.48 3.95
CA GLN A 8 -16.80 10.25 2.83
C GLN A 8 -16.05 11.52 3.29
N ARG A 9 -15.59 11.57 4.54
CA ARG A 9 -14.82 12.71 5.03
C ARG A 9 -13.66 12.35 5.92
N SER A 10 -12.79 11.49 5.41
CA SER A 10 -11.36 11.69 5.61
C SER A 10 -10.64 11.22 4.35
N ARG A 11 -10.17 12.17 3.53
CA ARG A 11 -8.76 12.07 3.17
C ARG A 11 -8.07 11.88 4.51
N GLY A 12 -7.66 10.65 4.81
CA GLY A 12 -6.85 10.39 5.98
C GLY A 12 -5.77 11.45 5.95
N GLN A 13 -5.57 12.15 7.06
CA GLN A 13 -4.34 12.91 7.25
C GLN A 13 -3.23 11.85 7.24
N GLY A 14 -2.84 11.41 6.05
CA GLY A 14 -1.71 10.54 5.84
C GLY A 14 -0.52 11.36 6.24
N VAL A 15 0.06 11.01 7.38
CA VAL A 15 1.26 11.68 7.86
C VAL A 15 2.42 11.19 6.97
N GLY A 16 3.00 12.13 6.22
CA GLY A 16 4.00 11.89 5.16
C GLY A 16 3.72 12.76 3.92
N MET A 17 4.75 13.42 3.38
CA MET A 17 4.66 14.08 2.06
C MET A 17 4.73 13.03 0.95
N GLY A 18 3.89 13.15 -0.08
CA GLY A 18 3.96 12.28 -1.27
C GLY A 18 2.60 11.89 -1.85
N MET A 19 2.66 10.95 -2.79
CA MET A 19 1.48 10.35 -3.43
C MET A 19 0.79 9.36 -2.50
N ASP A 20 -0.49 9.13 -2.74
CA ASP A 20 -1.23 8.07 -2.05
C ASP A 20 -0.83 6.72 -2.67
N LEU A 21 -0.41 5.79 -1.82
CA LEU A 21 0.01 4.45 -2.18
C LEU A 21 -0.98 3.46 -1.60
N ALA A 22 -1.32 2.43 -2.37
CA ALA A 22 -2.17 1.34 -1.92
C ALA A 22 -1.34 0.09 -1.69
N TYR A 23 -1.28 -0.34 -0.43
CA TYR A 23 -0.69 -1.61 -0.03
C TYR A 23 -1.76 -2.68 -0.03
N PHE A 24 -1.55 -3.78 -0.74
CA PHE A 24 -2.57 -4.84 -0.87
C PHE A 24 -1.95 -6.22 -0.97
N THR A 25 -2.78 -7.26 -0.83
CA THR A 25 -2.34 -8.65 -0.93
C THR A 25 -3.22 -9.47 -1.87
N VAL A 26 -2.58 -10.29 -2.69
CA VAL A 26 -3.20 -11.18 -3.67
C VAL A 26 -2.36 -12.47 -3.86
N PRO A 27 -2.92 -13.56 -4.41
CA PRO A 27 -2.24 -14.84 -4.52
C PRO A 27 -0.95 -14.83 -5.36
N GLY A 28 -0.84 -13.99 -6.38
CA GLY A 28 0.34 -13.92 -7.23
C GLY A 28 0.39 -12.73 -8.17
N ASP A 29 1.44 -12.69 -8.98
CA ASP A 29 1.74 -11.54 -9.86
C ASP A 29 0.65 -11.31 -10.91
N ALA A 30 0.02 -12.38 -11.43
CA ALA A 30 -1.09 -12.26 -12.37
C ALA A 30 -2.31 -11.54 -11.73
N ASP A 31 -2.65 -11.89 -10.48
CA ASP A 31 -3.73 -11.23 -9.74
C ASP A 31 -3.39 -9.77 -9.42
N ALA A 32 -2.11 -9.49 -9.14
CA ALA A 32 -1.63 -8.13 -8.86
C ALA A 32 -1.73 -7.24 -10.09
N THR A 33 -1.35 -7.76 -11.25
CA THR A 33 -1.51 -7.10 -12.55
C THR A 33 -2.97 -6.83 -12.86
N GLU A 34 -3.85 -7.81 -12.67
CA GLU A 34 -5.30 -7.62 -12.85
C GLU A 34 -5.82 -6.53 -11.90
N ALA A 35 -5.46 -6.59 -10.62
CA ALA A 35 -5.89 -5.63 -9.62
C ALA A 35 -5.43 -4.20 -9.92
N GLY A 36 -4.20 -4.01 -10.39
CA GLY A 36 -3.68 -2.69 -10.79
C GLY A 36 -4.30 -2.15 -12.08
N ALA A 37 -4.71 -3.02 -13.01
CA ALA A 37 -5.34 -2.61 -14.26
C ALA A 37 -6.78 -2.13 -14.06
N ARG A 38 -7.45 -2.56 -12.98
CA ARG A 38 -8.86 -2.22 -12.69
C ARG A 38 -9.05 -0.70 -12.58
N PRO A 39 -10.12 -0.14 -13.17
CA PRO A 39 -10.56 1.21 -12.84
C PRO A 39 -10.74 1.32 -11.32
N GLY A 40 -10.25 2.39 -10.70
CA GLY A 40 -10.27 2.54 -9.24
C GLY A 40 -9.19 1.74 -8.48
N GLY A 41 -8.28 1.06 -9.19
CA GLY A 41 -7.14 0.36 -8.60
C GLY A 41 -7.51 -0.86 -7.75
N PRO A 42 -6.52 -1.43 -7.02
CA PRO A 42 -6.68 -2.71 -6.32
C PRO A 42 -7.66 -2.62 -5.14
N LEU A 43 -7.85 -1.43 -4.57
CA LEU A 43 -8.76 -1.21 -3.45
C LEU A 43 -10.20 -0.89 -3.90
N GLY A 44 -10.49 -0.98 -5.20
CA GLY A 44 -11.84 -0.77 -5.74
C GLY A 44 -12.37 0.64 -5.48
N TRP A 45 -11.51 1.66 -5.59
CA TRP A 45 -11.92 3.04 -5.36
C TRP A 45 -13.04 3.45 -6.32
N PRO A 46 -13.92 4.40 -5.91
CA PRO A 46 -14.99 4.85 -6.77
C PRO A 46 -14.46 5.39 -8.09
N TYR A 47 -14.91 4.82 -9.21
CA TYR A 47 -14.53 5.29 -10.54
C TYR A 47 -15.71 5.96 -11.25
N VAL A 48 -15.47 7.19 -11.71
CA VAL A 48 -16.48 8.00 -12.39
C VAL A 48 -16.62 7.51 -13.83
N THR A 49 -17.73 6.84 -14.12
CA THR A 49 -18.04 6.33 -15.47
C THR A 49 -18.74 7.35 -16.35
N GLY A 50 -19.19 8.46 -15.78
CA GLY A 50 -19.80 9.54 -16.53
C GLY A 50 -20.49 10.56 -15.65
N GLN A 51 -21.31 11.39 -16.28
CA GLN A 51 -22.16 12.36 -15.61
C GLN A 51 -23.61 12.15 -16.01
N ARG A 52 -24.49 12.05 -15.02
CA ARG A 52 -25.94 12.08 -15.25
C ARG A 52 -26.45 13.49 -15.03
N ARG A 53 -27.27 14.01 -15.94
CA ARG A 53 -27.98 15.27 -15.73
C ARG A 53 -29.14 15.03 -14.75
N VAL A 54 -29.16 15.82 -13.68
CA VAL A 54 -30.19 15.76 -12.63
C VAL A 54 -30.82 17.14 -12.55
N GLY A 55 -31.88 17.37 -13.33
CA GLY A 55 -32.52 18.68 -13.48
C GLY A 55 -31.89 19.59 -14.55
N LEU A 56 -32.28 20.86 -14.56
CA LEU A 56 -31.98 21.75 -15.68
C LEU A 56 -30.50 22.19 -15.72
N PHE A 57 -29.79 22.21 -14.59
CA PHE A 57 -28.39 22.67 -14.53
C PHE A 57 -27.45 21.79 -13.72
N ARG A 58 -27.96 20.83 -12.94
CA ARG A 58 -27.12 19.97 -12.11
C ARG A 58 -26.72 18.70 -12.88
N ARG A 59 -25.47 18.31 -12.72
CA ARG A 59 -24.93 17.02 -13.15
C ARG A 59 -24.37 16.31 -11.92
N GLU A 60 -24.61 15.02 -11.83
CA GLU A 60 -24.08 14.19 -10.75
C GLU A 60 -23.12 13.15 -11.36
N PRO A 61 -21.97 12.89 -10.72
CA PRO A 61 -21.05 11.85 -11.17
C PRO A 61 -21.75 10.49 -11.04
N MET A 62 -21.66 9.71 -12.11
CA MET A 62 -22.08 8.31 -12.08
C MET A 62 -20.89 7.49 -11.60
N MET A 63 -21.06 6.82 -10.46
CA MET A 63 -20.06 5.95 -9.86
C MET A 63 -20.37 4.52 -10.26
N ALA A 64 -19.39 3.79 -10.77
CA ALA A 64 -19.51 2.34 -10.88
C ALA A 64 -18.98 1.68 -9.60
N GLU A 65 -19.71 0.68 -9.10
CA GLU A 65 -19.17 -0.26 -8.14
C GLU A 65 -18.29 -1.27 -8.88
N LEU A 66 -17.02 -1.34 -8.49
CA LEU A 66 -15.99 -2.07 -9.20
C LEU A 66 -15.65 -3.35 -8.44
N GLY A 67 -16.63 -4.23 -8.21
CA GLY A 67 -16.43 -5.53 -7.55
C GLY A 67 -15.79 -5.44 -6.15
N PRO A 68 -15.39 -6.58 -5.55
CA PRO A 68 -14.70 -6.56 -4.27
C PRO A 68 -13.29 -6.00 -4.43
N ALA A 69 -12.91 -5.14 -3.47
CA ALA A 69 -11.55 -4.66 -3.27
C ALA A 69 -10.63 -5.80 -2.81
N CYS A 70 -9.36 -5.76 -3.21
CA CYS A 70 -8.33 -6.59 -2.59
C CYS A 70 -8.18 -6.17 -1.11
N PRO A 71 -7.86 -7.11 -0.20
CA PRO A 71 -7.47 -6.74 1.17
C PRO A 71 -6.24 -5.84 1.10
N GLY A 72 -6.32 -4.70 1.79
CA GLY A 72 -5.29 -3.68 1.69
C GLY A 72 -5.68 -2.37 2.36
N PHE A 73 -4.80 -1.39 2.24
CA PHE A 73 -4.98 -0.08 2.84
C PHE A 73 -4.17 1.00 2.12
N THR A 74 -4.55 2.27 2.30
CA THR A 74 -3.79 3.40 1.78
C THR A 74 -2.84 4.00 2.79
N ALA A 75 -1.66 4.37 2.32
CA ALA A 75 -0.66 5.12 3.07
C ALA A 75 -0.01 6.16 2.17
N ARG A 76 0.39 7.29 2.74
CA ARG A 76 0.92 8.41 1.98
C ARG A 76 2.43 8.43 2.01
N GLY A 77 3.05 8.51 0.84
CA GLY A 77 4.49 8.75 0.69
C GLY A 77 5.42 7.59 1.05
N TYR A 78 4.99 6.59 1.83
CA TYR A 78 5.81 5.44 2.22
C TYR A 78 6.21 4.64 0.97
N GLU A 79 7.30 5.01 0.33
CA GLU A 79 7.73 4.48 -0.96
C GLU A 79 8.19 3.01 -0.83
N PRO A 80 7.72 2.11 -1.73
CA PRO A 80 7.86 0.67 -1.56
C PRO A 80 9.27 0.10 -1.79
N THR A 81 10.20 0.84 -2.40
CA THR A 81 11.54 0.34 -2.73
C THR A 81 12.58 0.69 -1.68
N VAL A 82 12.85 1.98 -1.44
CA VAL A 82 13.89 2.43 -0.51
C VAL A 82 13.42 2.35 0.93
N LEU A 83 12.27 2.95 1.25
CA LEU A 83 11.82 3.01 2.65
C LEU A 83 11.52 1.61 3.21
N LEU A 84 10.89 0.74 2.41
CA LEU A 84 10.58 -0.61 2.84
C LEU A 84 11.78 -1.58 2.80
N ALA A 85 12.80 -1.34 1.96
CA ALA A 85 14.04 -2.12 2.04
C ALA A 85 14.81 -1.80 3.33
N THR A 86 14.89 -0.52 3.71
CA THR A 86 15.49 -0.12 5.00
C THR A 86 14.71 -0.69 6.17
N LEU A 87 13.38 -0.75 6.09
CA LEU A 87 12.54 -1.43 7.08
C LEU A 87 12.83 -2.94 7.14
N GLU A 88 12.92 -3.62 6.00
CA GLU A 88 13.23 -5.05 5.95
C GLU A 88 14.58 -5.36 6.59
N GLN A 89 15.61 -4.55 6.30
CA GLN A 89 16.91 -4.67 6.94
C GLN A 89 16.79 -4.60 8.47
N LEU A 90 16.00 -3.68 9.01
CA LEU A 90 15.80 -3.54 10.45
C LEU A 90 15.03 -4.72 11.07
N LEU A 91 14.06 -5.28 10.34
CA LEU A 91 13.24 -6.40 10.82
C LEU A 91 13.97 -7.75 10.75
N THR A 92 14.79 -7.95 9.73
CA THR A 92 15.39 -9.26 9.41
C THR A 92 16.87 -9.33 9.74
N GLY A 93 17.55 -8.20 9.84
CA GLY A 93 19.01 -8.12 9.92
C GLY A 93 19.72 -8.37 8.58
N ARG A 94 18.99 -8.61 7.48
CA ARG A 94 19.58 -8.75 6.14
C ARG A 94 20.20 -7.42 5.70
N PRO A 95 21.43 -7.41 5.16
CA PRO A 95 22.01 -6.22 4.55
C PRO A 95 21.12 -5.65 3.43
N PHE A 96 21.12 -4.33 3.26
CA PHE A 96 20.35 -3.64 2.21
C PHE A 96 20.63 -4.21 0.81
N ASP A 97 21.89 -4.48 0.49
CA ASP A 97 22.30 -5.05 -0.80
C ASP A 97 21.71 -6.45 -1.03
N GLU A 98 21.50 -7.24 0.03
CA GLU A 98 20.85 -8.54 -0.09
C GLU A 98 19.33 -8.41 -0.25
N VAL A 99 18.72 -7.39 0.36
CA VAL A 99 17.30 -7.08 0.18
C VAL A 99 17.03 -6.63 -1.25
N THR A 100 17.85 -5.72 -1.78
CA THR A 100 17.67 -5.18 -3.14
C THR A 100 18.08 -6.15 -4.25
N ALA A 101 18.88 -7.17 -3.93
CA ALA A 101 19.15 -8.29 -4.83
C ALA A 101 18.00 -9.31 -4.91
N ASP A 102 16.98 -9.22 -4.05
CA ASP A 102 15.81 -10.10 -4.09
C ASP A 102 15.03 -9.87 -5.40
N PRO A 103 14.70 -10.92 -6.19
CA PRO A 103 13.96 -10.76 -7.44
C PRO A 103 12.58 -10.11 -7.29
N ARG A 104 11.99 -10.11 -6.08
CA ARG A 104 10.70 -9.46 -5.79
C ARG A 104 10.85 -8.04 -5.26
N TRP A 105 12.07 -7.55 -5.03
CA TRP A 105 12.23 -6.17 -4.56
C TRP A 105 11.86 -5.18 -5.66
N GLY A 106 10.74 -4.47 -5.49
CA GLY A 106 10.28 -3.44 -6.41
C GLY A 106 9.97 -3.95 -7.82
N ALA A 107 9.78 -5.26 -8.00
CA ALA A 107 9.56 -5.84 -9.32
C ALA A 107 8.16 -5.47 -9.84
N ASP A 108 8.10 -5.06 -11.10
CA ASP A 108 6.85 -4.82 -11.81
C ASP A 108 6.29 -6.17 -12.31
N PRO A 109 5.11 -6.62 -11.86
CA PRO A 109 4.51 -7.87 -12.31
C PRO A 109 3.99 -7.80 -13.76
N SER A 110 3.96 -6.61 -14.38
CA SER A 110 3.51 -6.41 -15.76
C SER A 110 4.28 -5.27 -16.46
N PRO A 111 5.57 -5.46 -16.75
CA PRO A 111 6.46 -4.41 -17.26
C PRO A 111 6.05 -3.82 -18.63
N ASP A 112 5.18 -4.51 -19.37
CA ASP A 112 4.76 -4.14 -20.73
C ASP A 112 3.37 -3.47 -20.81
N ALA A 113 2.67 -3.27 -19.68
CA ALA A 113 1.25 -2.90 -19.69
C ALA A 113 0.93 -1.39 -19.79
N ASP A 114 1.88 -0.50 -19.49
CA ASP A 114 1.62 0.94 -19.50
C ASP A 114 2.81 1.72 -20.08
N GLU A 115 2.65 2.26 -21.29
CA GLU A 115 3.70 3.05 -21.96
C GLU A 115 3.92 4.41 -21.28
N ASP A 116 2.91 4.97 -20.60
CA ASP A 116 2.97 6.29 -19.95
C ASP A 116 3.42 6.20 -18.48
N LYS A 117 3.42 4.99 -17.89
CA LYS A 117 3.81 4.70 -16.50
C LYS A 117 3.13 5.59 -15.45
N SER A 118 1.95 6.12 -15.78
CA SER A 118 1.16 7.00 -14.90
C SER A 118 0.60 6.25 -13.69
N ARG A 119 0.51 4.92 -13.77
CA ARG A 119 0.19 4.02 -12.67
C ARG A 119 1.02 2.76 -12.75
N GLY A 120 1.14 2.05 -11.64
CA GLY A 120 1.88 0.79 -11.61
C GLY A 120 1.63 -0.01 -10.34
N VAL A 121 2.11 -1.24 -10.38
CA VAL A 121 2.16 -2.15 -9.24
C VAL A 121 3.60 -2.60 -9.09
N VAL A 122 4.09 -2.65 -7.85
CA VAL A 122 5.39 -3.27 -7.53
C VAL A 122 5.21 -4.30 -6.43
N SER A 123 5.96 -5.39 -6.52
CA SER A 123 6.02 -6.40 -5.47
C SER A 123 6.85 -5.93 -4.28
N LEU A 124 6.46 -6.40 -3.10
CA LEU A 124 7.31 -6.42 -1.92
C LEU A 124 7.90 -7.83 -1.72
N THR A 125 9.04 -7.93 -1.04
CA THR A 125 9.70 -9.20 -0.80
C THR A 125 8.86 -10.09 0.14
N ASP A 126 8.98 -11.40 -0.04
CA ASP A 126 8.34 -12.36 0.87
C ASP A 126 9.00 -12.38 2.25
N SER A 127 10.30 -12.09 2.32
CA SER A 127 11.05 -11.93 3.57
C SER A 127 10.50 -10.77 4.41
N LEU A 128 10.16 -9.62 3.80
CA LEU A 128 9.48 -8.53 4.49
C LEU A 128 8.10 -8.95 4.99
N ARG A 129 7.29 -9.61 4.15
CA ARG A 129 5.97 -10.13 4.54
C ARG A 129 6.08 -11.04 5.77
N ASP A 130 6.99 -12.01 5.73
CA ASP A 130 7.11 -13.02 6.78
C ASP A 130 7.63 -12.41 8.08
N ALA A 131 8.60 -11.49 8.01
CA ALA A 131 9.11 -10.76 9.16
C ALA A 131 8.04 -9.89 9.82
N LEU A 132 7.26 -9.16 9.01
CA LEU A 132 6.13 -8.39 9.48
C LEU A 132 5.07 -9.29 10.14
N ALA A 133 4.70 -10.41 9.53
CA ALA A 133 3.68 -11.29 10.09
C ALA A 133 4.06 -11.82 11.49
N ALA A 134 5.36 -12.08 11.70
CA ALA A 134 5.91 -12.63 12.93
C ALA A 134 6.18 -11.60 14.04
N VAL A 135 6.34 -10.31 13.71
CA VAL A 135 6.77 -9.29 14.69
C VAL A 135 5.72 -9.03 15.77
N SER A 136 6.16 -8.92 17.03
CA SER A 136 5.31 -8.52 18.16
C SER A 136 5.07 -7.00 18.20
N ASP A 137 4.06 -6.55 18.97
CA ASP A 137 3.81 -5.11 19.16
C ASP A 137 5.02 -4.37 19.76
N ALA A 138 5.70 -5.00 20.73
CA ALA A 138 6.87 -4.40 21.38
C ALA A 138 8.05 -4.23 20.41
N GLN A 139 8.34 -5.27 19.61
CA GLN A 139 9.37 -5.20 18.57
C GLN A 139 9.01 -4.19 17.48
N LEU A 140 7.74 -4.10 17.10
CA LEU A 140 7.27 -3.16 16.08
C LEU A 140 7.42 -1.71 16.54
N ALA A 141 7.13 -1.40 17.81
CA ALA A 141 7.37 -0.07 18.38
C ALA A 141 8.88 0.27 18.41
N GLU A 142 9.73 -0.69 18.76
CA GLU A 142 11.19 -0.51 18.73
C GLU A 142 11.70 -0.25 17.31
N VAL A 143 11.24 -1.04 16.33
CA VAL A 143 11.59 -0.89 14.92
C VAL A 143 11.11 0.45 14.38
N ALA A 144 9.88 0.88 14.70
CA ALA A 144 9.38 2.20 14.31
C ALA A 144 10.30 3.33 14.77
N GLY A 145 10.73 3.29 16.04
CA GLY A 145 11.65 4.29 16.58
C GLY A 145 13.05 4.24 15.95
N ARG A 146 13.56 3.06 15.58
CA ARG A 146 14.85 2.94 14.87
C ARG A 146 14.74 3.44 13.43
N TRP A 147 13.67 3.07 12.75
CA TRP A 147 13.40 3.43 11.36
C TRP A 147 13.20 4.93 11.21
N SER A 148 12.46 5.57 12.12
CA SER A 148 12.26 7.03 12.09
C SER A 148 13.56 7.84 12.15
N ARG A 149 14.67 7.24 12.61
CA ARG A 149 15.99 7.86 12.72
C ARG A 149 16.93 7.55 11.55
N THR A 150 16.48 6.78 10.54
CA THR A 150 17.29 6.52 9.35
C THR A 150 17.36 7.77 8.47
N GLU A 151 18.38 7.84 7.62
CA GLU A 151 18.64 9.02 6.78
C GLU A 151 17.43 9.38 5.91
N GLU A 152 16.72 8.37 5.40
CA GLU A 152 15.58 8.53 4.49
C GLU A 152 14.38 9.17 5.16
N LEU A 153 14.11 8.83 6.42
CA LEU A 153 13.01 9.41 7.22
C LEU A 153 13.42 10.70 7.95
N GLN A 154 14.70 11.05 7.92
CA GLN A 154 15.19 12.36 8.40
C GLN A 154 15.24 13.42 7.29
N GLN A 155 14.92 13.06 6.04
CA GLN A 155 14.81 14.02 4.93
C GLN A 155 13.61 14.97 5.09
N ASP A 156 13.65 16.09 4.36
CA ASP A 156 12.54 17.04 4.30
C ASP A 156 11.25 16.36 3.80
N GLY A 157 10.17 16.53 4.56
CA GLY A 157 8.87 15.89 4.31
C GLY A 157 8.59 14.65 5.17
N TRP A 158 9.61 14.11 5.84
CA TRP A 158 9.50 12.97 6.76
C TRP A 158 9.90 13.30 8.20
N LYS A 159 10.83 14.23 8.40
CA LYS A 159 11.36 14.57 9.73
C LYS A 159 10.33 14.98 10.79
N ASP A 160 9.18 15.48 10.36
CA ASP A 160 8.09 15.94 11.24
C ASP A 160 7.03 14.84 11.49
N VAL A 161 7.15 13.68 10.83
CA VAL A 161 6.31 12.50 11.05
C VAL A 161 6.68 11.89 12.40
N SER A 162 5.68 11.64 13.25
CA SER A 162 5.96 11.10 14.58
C SER A 162 6.33 9.61 14.53
N VAL A 163 7.02 9.13 15.56
CA VAL A 163 7.30 7.70 15.72
C VAL A 163 6.00 6.90 15.80
N GLU A 164 4.96 7.49 16.41
CA GLU A 164 3.63 6.92 16.55
C GLU A 164 2.95 6.73 15.19
N ASP A 165 3.09 7.69 14.27
CA ASP A 165 2.56 7.60 12.90
C ASP A 165 3.27 6.50 12.10
N HIS A 166 4.60 6.39 12.24
CA HIS A 166 5.35 5.28 11.66
C HIS A 166 4.89 3.94 12.25
N ALA A 167 4.71 3.86 13.56
CA ALA A 167 4.23 2.65 14.22
C ALA A 167 2.80 2.28 13.79
N GLU A 168 1.94 3.25 13.51
CA GLU A 168 0.61 3.00 12.94
C GLU A 168 0.69 2.41 11.53
N PHE A 169 1.52 2.99 10.65
CA PHE A 169 1.77 2.43 9.33
C PHE A 169 2.27 0.97 9.41
N LEU A 170 3.27 0.71 10.28
CA LEU A 170 3.82 -0.64 10.46
C LEU A 170 2.78 -1.62 11.01
N ARG A 171 1.89 -1.21 11.92
CA ARG A 171 0.79 -2.05 12.41
C ARG A 171 -0.15 -2.46 11.28
N ARG A 172 -0.56 -1.51 10.43
CA ARG A 172 -1.42 -1.78 9.27
C ARG A 172 -0.74 -2.74 8.29
N LEU A 173 0.56 -2.54 8.03
CA LEU A 173 1.33 -3.40 7.14
C LEU A 173 1.53 -4.82 7.71
N ARG A 174 1.77 -4.95 9.02
CA ARG A 174 1.79 -6.24 9.71
C ARG A 174 0.45 -6.95 9.62
N ASP A 175 -0.64 -6.26 9.89
CA ASP A 175 -1.96 -6.88 9.91
C ASP A 175 -2.33 -7.38 8.50
N LEU A 176 -1.92 -6.65 7.45
CA LEU A 176 -1.99 -7.11 6.06
C LEU A 176 -1.10 -8.34 5.82
N ALA A 177 0.13 -8.35 6.31
CA ALA A 177 1.05 -9.49 6.18
C ALA A 177 0.54 -10.76 6.90
N ARG A 178 -0.12 -10.59 8.06
CA ARG A 178 -0.79 -11.69 8.78
C ARG A 178 -1.97 -12.24 8.02
N GLN A 179 -2.76 -11.37 7.37
CA GLN A 179 -3.83 -11.82 6.48
C GLN A 179 -3.26 -12.61 5.30
N ALA A 180 -2.18 -12.11 4.67
CA ALA A 180 -1.52 -12.77 3.55
C ALA A 180 -0.98 -14.17 3.89
N THR A 181 -0.53 -14.37 5.13
CA THR A 181 0.00 -15.66 5.62
C THR A 181 -1.07 -16.62 6.13
N THR A 182 -2.31 -16.16 6.32
CA THR A 182 -3.44 -16.95 6.84
C THR A 182 -4.58 -17.13 5.83
N ALA A 183 -4.42 -16.63 4.61
CA ALA A 183 -5.41 -16.66 3.53
C ALA A 183 -5.61 -18.08 2.95
N GLY A 184 -6.35 -18.93 3.65
CA GLY A 184 -6.74 -20.25 3.14
C GLY A 184 -5.56 -21.21 2.92
N HIS A 185 -5.59 -21.97 1.83
CA HIS A 185 -4.60 -23.00 1.51
C HIS A 185 -3.33 -22.48 0.79
N HIS A 186 -3.27 -21.18 0.46
CA HIS A 186 -2.18 -20.59 -0.32
C HIS A 186 -1.68 -19.28 0.32
N LEU A 187 -0.35 -19.12 0.42
CA LEU A 187 0.24 -17.87 0.86
C LEU A 187 0.04 -16.80 -0.20
N HIS A 188 -0.46 -15.62 0.19
CA HIS A 188 -0.53 -14.47 -0.69
C HIS A 188 0.76 -13.63 -0.59
N HIS A 189 1.00 -12.80 -1.60
CA HIS A 189 2.12 -11.86 -1.63
C HIS A 189 1.65 -10.43 -1.33
N LEU A 190 2.59 -9.54 -0.97
CA LEU A 190 2.32 -8.12 -0.76
C LEU A 190 2.76 -7.30 -1.98
N TYR A 191 1.96 -6.29 -2.30
CA TYR A 191 2.20 -5.38 -3.41
C TYR A 191 1.89 -3.94 -2.99
N CYS A 192 2.47 -3.00 -3.72
CA CYS A 192 2.15 -1.57 -3.64
C CYS A 192 1.69 -1.09 -5.02
N TYR A 193 0.51 -0.47 -5.06
CA TYR A 193 0.00 0.25 -6.22
C TYR A 193 0.21 1.75 -6.05
N TYR A 194 0.51 2.43 -7.15
CA TYR A 194 0.68 3.87 -7.20
C TYR A 194 0.04 4.43 -8.48
N GLU A 195 -0.40 5.69 -8.41
CA GLU A 195 -0.97 6.46 -9.52
C GLU A 195 -0.54 7.93 -9.36
N LEU A 196 -0.01 8.52 -10.44
CA LEU A 196 0.65 9.83 -10.50
C LEU A 196 -0.31 10.97 -10.85
#